data_AF-A0A938B4Q1-F1
#
_entry.id   AF-A0A938B4Q1-F1
#
_cell.length_a   1.000
_cell.length_b   1.000
_cell.length_c   1.000
_cell.angle_alpha   90.00
_cell.angle_beta   90.00
_cell.angle_gamma   90.00
#
_symmetry.space_group_name_H-M   'P 1'
#
loop_
_entity.id
_entity.type
_entity.pdbx_description
1 polymer ?
#
loop_
_entity_poly.entity_id
_entity_poly.type
_entity_poly.pdbx_seq_one_letter_code
_entity_poly.pdbx_strand_id
1 'polypeptide(L)'
;MSGAWRHRRRPRYPPGPQSDFVTVHCPYNAETKGMLSQRELGLMQREAFVITTARGGIVEEGALAAALETQHIAGAGIDVWNVEPPPMEHPLLTFDNVIATYHTAGVTSDSRHLMAQWNAEQIVQIFQGQRPPRLVNPAAWEHFAARFTEIFGFRPGA
;
A
#
# COMPACT_ATOMS: atom_id res chain seq x y z
N MET A 1 -25.08 17.03 -29.93
CA MET A 1 -23.63 17.25 -30.04
C MET A 1 -22.93 15.97 -29.59
N SER A 2 -22.49 15.16 -30.56
CA SER A 2 -21.89 13.83 -30.34
C SER A 2 -20.40 13.94 -30.05
N GLY A 3 -19.99 13.82 -28.80
CA GLY A 3 -18.59 13.66 -28.41
C GLY A 3 -18.21 12.19 -28.36
N ALA A 4 -17.96 11.57 -29.50
CA ALA A 4 -17.43 10.22 -29.56
C ALA A 4 -16.03 10.19 -28.92
N TRP A 5 -15.88 9.50 -27.79
CA TRP A 5 -14.59 9.10 -27.24
C TRP A 5 -13.91 8.14 -28.23
N ARG A 6 -13.22 8.71 -29.21
CA ARG A 6 -12.37 7.94 -30.11
C ARG A 6 -11.19 7.46 -29.29
N HIS A 7 -11.13 6.17 -28.98
CA HIS A 7 -9.87 5.50 -28.67
C HIS A 7 -8.93 5.71 -29.86
N ARG A 8 -8.13 6.79 -29.83
CA ARG A 8 -6.97 6.92 -30.72
C ARG A 8 -6.06 5.75 -30.38
N ARG A 9 -5.94 4.79 -31.30
CA ARG A 9 -4.88 3.80 -31.23
C ARG A 9 -3.57 4.58 -31.23
N ARG A 10 -2.88 4.57 -30.08
CA ARG A 10 -1.59 5.24 -29.95
C ARG A 10 -0.58 4.57 -30.91
N PRO A 11 0.38 5.31 -31.48
CA PRO A 11 1.49 4.72 -32.20
C PRO A 11 2.18 3.69 -31.30
N ARG A 12 2.66 2.57 -31.87
CA ARG A 12 3.50 1.64 -31.12
C ARG A 12 4.75 2.41 -30.68
N TYR A 13 4.91 2.61 -29.38
CA TYR A 13 6.13 3.20 -28.84
C TYR A 13 7.33 2.31 -29.20
N PRO A 14 8.54 2.89 -29.36
CA PRO A 14 9.79 2.12 -29.41
C PRO A 14 9.93 1.25 -28.13
N PRO A 15 10.88 0.29 -28.06
CA PRO A 15 11.01 -0.65 -26.94
C PRO A 15 11.52 0.06 -25.67
N GLY A 16 10.64 0.82 -25.03
CA GLY A 16 10.77 1.37 -23.69
C GLY A 16 9.55 0.96 -22.85
N PRO A 17 9.52 1.31 -21.55
CA PRO A 17 8.41 0.95 -20.68
C PRO A 17 7.09 1.47 -21.23
N GLN A 18 6.10 0.57 -21.31
CA GLN A 18 4.83 0.80 -22.02
C GLN A 18 3.68 1.21 -21.10
N SER A 19 3.92 1.31 -19.80
CA SER A 19 2.88 1.56 -18.82
C SER A 19 2.53 3.05 -18.73
N ASP A 20 1.30 3.39 -19.08
CA ASP A 20 0.71 4.70 -18.79
C ASP A 20 0.38 4.87 -17.29
N PHE A 21 0.21 3.76 -16.56
CA PHE A 21 -0.07 3.76 -15.13
C PHE A 21 0.78 2.69 -14.45
N VAL A 22 1.48 3.07 -13.38
CA VAL A 22 2.21 2.16 -12.52
C VAL A 22 1.57 2.21 -11.13
N THR A 23 1.03 1.08 -10.68
CA THR A 23 0.38 0.96 -9.37
C THR A 23 1.13 -0.02 -8.48
N VAL A 24 1.36 0.36 -7.21
CA VAL A 24 2.15 -0.40 -6.25
C VAL A 24 1.25 -1.23 -5.33
N HIS A 25 1.44 -2.55 -5.32
CA HIS A 25 0.66 -3.52 -4.54
C HIS A 25 1.52 -4.61 -3.88
N CYS A 26 2.65 -4.22 -3.28
CA CYS A 26 3.53 -5.11 -2.54
C CYS A 26 3.66 -4.67 -1.07
N PRO A 27 4.00 -5.59 -0.14
CA PRO A 27 4.31 -5.20 1.24
C PRO A 27 5.60 -4.39 1.29
N TYR A 28 5.74 -3.56 2.34
CA TYR A 28 7.02 -2.91 2.65
C TYR A 28 7.96 -3.88 3.36
N ASN A 29 9.15 -4.08 2.79
CA ASN A 29 10.23 -4.88 3.36
C ASN A 29 11.58 -4.38 2.81
N ALA A 30 12.66 -5.10 3.09
CA ALA A 30 14.00 -4.72 2.63
C ALA A 30 14.16 -4.72 1.10
N GLU A 31 13.41 -5.57 0.39
CA GLU A 31 13.46 -5.69 -1.07
C GLU A 31 12.65 -4.60 -1.78
N THR A 32 11.55 -4.15 -1.15
CA THR A 32 10.64 -3.16 -1.73
C THR A 32 10.89 -1.73 -1.25
N LYS A 33 11.79 -1.53 -0.28
CA LYS A 33 12.20 -0.20 0.16
C LYS A 33 12.89 0.56 -0.97
N GLY A 34 12.32 1.71 -1.34
CA GLY A 34 12.82 2.55 -2.44
C GLY A 34 12.71 1.89 -3.81
N MET A 35 11.84 0.89 -3.97
CA MET A 35 11.66 0.15 -5.23
C MET A 35 11.32 1.05 -6.41
N LEU A 36 10.58 2.15 -6.17
CA LEU A 36 10.39 3.22 -7.15
C LEU A 36 11.24 4.43 -6.72
N SER A 37 12.48 4.45 -7.20
CA SER A 37 13.44 5.54 -6.99
C SER A 37 13.56 6.44 -8.23
N GLN A 38 14.50 7.38 -8.22
CA GLN A 38 14.83 8.21 -9.39
C GLN A 38 15.07 7.39 -10.65
N ARG A 39 15.71 6.21 -10.54
CA ARG A 39 16.00 5.34 -11.68
C ARG A 39 14.71 4.84 -12.32
N GLU A 40 13.83 4.22 -11.54
CA GLU A 40 12.60 3.61 -12.05
C GLU A 40 11.62 4.66 -12.57
N LEU A 41 11.50 5.78 -11.86
CA LEU A 41 10.72 6.93 -12.31
C LEU A 41 11.27 7.48 -13.64
N GLY A 42 12.60 7.56 -13.77
CA GLY A 42 13.32 8.01 -14.98
C GLY A 42 13.08 7.16 -16.24
N LEU A 43 12.59 5.93 -16.06
CA LEU A 43 12.24 5.03 -17.16
C LEU A 43 10.79 5.20 -17.63
N MET A 44 9.95 5.89 -16.86
CA MET A 44 8.52 6.04 -17.17
C MET A 44 8.30 6.97 -18.37
N GLN A 45 7.16 6.79 -19.04
CA GLN A 45 6.73 7.72 -20.08
C GLN A 45 6.30 9.04 -19.45
N ARG A 46 6.46 10.13 -20.19
CA ARG A 46 6.08 11.48 -19.73
C ARG A 46 4.60 11.60 -19.40
N GLU A 47 3.76 10.86 -20.10
CA GLU A 47 2.31 10.82 -19.87
C GLU A 47 1.89 9.85 -18.75
N ALA A 48 2.83 9.19 -18.08
CA ALA A 48 2.53 8.15 -17.11
C ALA A 48 2.17 8.69 -15.72
N PHE A 49 1.42 7.90 -14.96
CA PHE A 49 1.04 8.20 -13.57
C PHE A 49 1.55 7.11 -12.62
N VAL A 50 1.95 7.52 -11.41
CA VAL A 50 2.28 6.61 -10.31
C VAL A 50 1.14 6.58 -9.30
N ILE A 51 0.69 5.39 -8.90
CA ILE A 51 -0.32 5.20 -7.86
C ILE A 51 0.26 4.33 -6.76
N THR A 52 0.17 4.78 -5.51
CA THR A 52 0.54 3.96 -4.35
C THR A 52 -0.53 3.98 -3.28
N THR A 53 -1.07 2.79 -3.00
CA THR A 53 -1.96 2.50 -1.86
C THR A 53 -1.38 1.36 -1.01
N ALA A 54 -0.07 1.13 -1.11
CA ALA A 54 0.63 0.03 -0.45
C ALA A 54 1.16 0.49 0.92
N ARG A 55 2.39 1.01 0.97
CA ARG A 55 3.03 1.57 2.16
C ARG A 55 3.95 2.72 1.78
N GLY A 56 4.13 3.68 2.69
CA GLY A 56 5.22 4.64 2.62
C GLY A 56 6.58 3.96 2.49
N GLY A 57 7.50 4.60 1.78
CA GLY A 57 8.88 4.13 1.60
C GLY A 57 9.09 3.11 0.49
N ILE A 58 8.03 2.64 -0.17
CA ILE A 58 8.16 1.83 -1.41
C ILE A 58 8.46 2.75 -2.60
N VAL A 59 7.77 3.88 -2.67
CA VAL A 59 8.07 4.98 -3.60
C VAL A 59 8.89 6.01 -2.84
N GLU A 60 10.03 6.41 -3.39
CA GLU A 60 10.83 7.48 -2.79
C GLU A 60 10.17 8.83 -3.02
N GLU A 61 9.58 9.41 -1.96
CA GLU A 61 8.81 10.66 -2.04
C GLU A 61 9.61 11.83 -2.65
N GLY A 62 10.90 11.94 -2.33
CA GLY A 62 11.76 12.97 -2.90
C GLY A 62 12.01 12.78 -4.41
N ALA A 63 12.22 11.54 -4.86
CA ALA A 63 12.38 11.23 -6.27
C ALA A 63 11.07 11.45 -7.04
N LEU A 64 9.93 11.10 -6.43
CA LEU A 64 8.60 11.36 -6.99
C LEU A 64 8.34 12.87 -7.13
N ALA A 65 8.65 13.65 -6.09
CA ALA A 65 8.51 15.11 -6.14
C ALA A 65 9.37 15.72 -7.26
N ALA A 66 10.62 15.28 -7.40
CA ALA A 66 11.50 15.74 -8.48
C ALA A 66 10.98 15.34 -9.88
N ALA A 67 10.43 14.14 -10.04
CA ALA A 67 9.84 13.70 -11.30
C ALA A 67 8.59 14.51 -11.68
N LEU A 68 7.79 14.92 -10.68
CA LEU A 68 6.62 15.79 -10.87
C LEU A 68 7.05 17.23 -11.21
N GLU A 69 7.99 17.79 -10.46
CA GLU A 69 8.52 19.15 -10.65
C GLU A 69 9.13 19.34 -12.05
N THR A 70 9.89 18.34 -12.52
CA THR A 70 10.49 18.35 -13.86
C THR A 70 9.52 17.93 -14.98
N GLN A 71 8.25 17.65 -14.64
CA GLN A 71 7.23 17.14 -15.55
C GLN A 71 7.67 15.87 -16.30
N HIS A 72 8.50 15.04 -15.66
CA HIS A 72 8.95 13.76 -16.19
C HIS A 72 7.85 12.70 -16.17
N ILE A 73 6.86 12.84 -15.28
CA ILE A 73 5.62 12.06 -15.26
C ILE A 73 4.42 13.01 -15.21
N ALA A 74 3.25 12.51 -15.59
CA ALA A 74 2.04 13.32 -15.70
C ALA A 74 1.37 13.63 -14.36
N GLY A 75 1.57 12.78 -13.34
CA GLY A 75 0.98 12.97 -12.02
C GLY A 75 1.11 11.75 -11.10
N ALA A 76 0.54 11.85 -9.90
CA ALA A 76 0.54 10.76 -8.94
C ALA A 76 -0.75 10.67 -8.09
N GLY A 77 -1.08 9.45 -7.65
CA GLY A 77 -2.10 9.17 -6.63
C GLY A 77 -1.44 8.53 -5.41
N ILE A 78 -1.59 9.14 -4.24
CA ILE A 78 -0.82 8.79 -3.04
C ILE A 78 -1.77 8.65 -1.85
N ASP A 79 -1.85 7.44 -1.29
CA ASP A 79 -2.60 7.18 -0.06
C ASP A 79 -1.71 6.97 1.16
N VAL A 80 -0.43 6.66 0.97
CA VAL A 80 0.50 6.20 2.03
C VAL A 80 1.77 7.02 2.04
N TRP A 81 2.34 7.24 3.23
CA TRP A 81 3.40 8.23 3.45
C TRP A 81 4.54 7.67 4.32
N ASN A 82 5.75 8.19 4.16
CA ASN A 82 6.89 7.84 5.02
C ASN A 82 6.63 8.20 6.48
N VAL A 83 6.02 9.36 6.70
CA VAL A 83 5.55 9.84 8.01
C VAL A 83 4.05 10.04 7.89
N GLU A 84 3.29 9.38 8.78
CA GLU A 84 1.84 9.44 8.77
C GLU A 84 1.32 10.07 10.09
N PRO A 85 0.50 11.14 10.02
CA PRO A 85 0.10 11.87 8.81
C PRO A 85 1.26 12.66 8.17
N PRO A 86 1.23 12.94 6.86
CA PRO A 86 2.24 13.79 6.24
C PRO A 86 2.16 15.21 6.83
N PRO A 87 3.31 15.90 6.99
CA PRO A 87 3.30 17.31 7.36
C PRO A 87 2.59 18.15 6.31
N MET A 88 1.96 19.25 6.72
CA MET A 88 1.20 20.11 5.81
C MET A 88 2.07 20.74 4.72
N GLU A 89 3.36 20.93 5.00
CA GLU A 89 4.36 21.47 4.08
C GLU A 89 5.00 20.38 3.18
N HIS A 90 4.48 19.16 3.19
CA HIS A 90 5.04 18.06 2.40
C HIS A 90 5.02 18.41 0.90
N PRO A 91 6.15 18.35 0.16
CA PRO A 91 6.22 18.82 -1.23
C PRO A 91 5.18 18.19 -2.16
N LEU A 92 4.89 16.90 -1.99
CA LEU A 92 3.88 16.20 -2.79
C LEU A 92 2.45 16.77 -2.66
N LEU A 93 2.16 17.54 -1.60
CA LEU A 93 0.85 18.19 -1.39
C LEU A 93 0.72 19.53 -2.14
N THR A 94 1.78 20.05 -2.76
CA THR A 94 1.76 21.35 -3.44
C THR A 94 1.48 21.24 -4.94
N PHE A 95 1.48 20.04 -5.50
CA PHE A 95 1.31 19.81 -6.94
C PHE A 95 -0.17 19.67 -7.33
N ASP A 96 -0.60 20.42 -8.34
CA ASP A 96 -1.98 20.36 -8.89
C ASP A 96 -2.30 19.01 -9.57
N ASN A 97 -1.28 18.24 -9.94
CA ASN A 97 -1.39 16.93 -10.58
C ASN A 97 -1.12 15.76 -9.61
N VAL A 98 -1.29 15.99 -8.30
CA VAL A 98 -1.25 14.94 -7.27
C VAL A 98 -2.60 14.84 -6.57
N ILE A 99 -3.11 13.61 -6.46
CA ILE A 99 -4.26 13.29 -5.60
C ILE A 99 -3.73 12.60 -4.35
N ALA A 100 -4.02 13.19 -3.20
CA ALA A 100 -3.53 12.73 -1.90
C ALA A 100 -4.70 12.30 -0.99
N THR A 101 -4.55 11.15 -0.33
CA THR A 101 -5.45 10.67 0.74
C THR A 101 -4.64 10.26 1.97
N TYR A 102 -5.30 10.13 3.12
CA TYR A 102 -4.66 9.96 4.45
C TYR A 102 -4.68 8.51 4.94
N HIS A 103 -4.14 7.57 4.16
CA HIS A 103 -4.11 6.13 4.43
C HIS A 103 -5.50 5.53 4.64
N THR A 104 -6.36 5.74 3.64
CA THR A 104 -7.77 5.37 3.68
C THR A 104 -8.24 4.51 2.50
N ALA A 105 -7.35 4.09 1.59
CA ALA A 105 -7.74 3.32 0.40
C ALA A 105 -8.50 2.02 0.72
N GLY A 106 -8.16 1.37 1.83
CA GLY A 106 -8.84 0.15 2.31
C GLY A 106 -9.96 0.39 3.33
N VAL A 107 -10.31 1.64 3.62
CA VAL A 107 -11.07 2.02 4.81
C VAL A 107 -12.53 2.32 4.44
N THR A 108 -13.30 1.26 4.22
CA THR A 108 -14.75 1.30 3.97
C THR A 108 -15.54 0.94 5.23
N SER A 109 -16.85 1.18 5.26
CA SER A 109 -17.72 0.73 6.37
C SER A 109 -17.66 -0.79 6.53
N ASP A 110 -17.74 -1.52 5.41
CA ASP A 110 -17.74 -2.98 5.38
C ASP A 110 -16.39 -3.55 5.84
N SER A 111 -15.27 -2.97 5.37
CA SER A 111 -13.94 -3.44 5.78
C SER A 111 -13.71 -3.22 7.28
N ARG A 112 -14.09 -2.05 7.81
CA ARG A 112 -14.01 -1.75 9.24
C ARG A 112 -14.89 -2.70 10.07
N HIS A 113 -16.10 -2.98 9.61
CA HIS A 113 -17.01 -3.89 10.31
C HIS A 113 -16.45 -5.31 10.37
N LEU A 114 -16.04 -5.86 9.22
CA LEU A 114 -15.46 -7.21 9.14
C LEU A 114 -14.16 -7.32 9.91
N MET A 115 -13.28 -6.32 9.86
CA MET A 115 -12.05 -6.29 10.65
C MET A 115 -12.34 -6.32 12.15
N ALA A 116 -13.29 -5.50 12.63
CA ALA A 116 -13.66 -5.47 14.04
C ALA A 116 -14.25 -6.82 14.48
N GLN A 117 -15.14 -7.40 13.66
CA GLN A 117 -15.73 -8.71 13.92
C GLN A 117 -14.66 -9.81 13.99
N TRP A 118 -13.79 -9.93 12.98
CA TRP A 118 -12.75 -10.95 12.95
C TRP A 118 -11.77 -10.82 14.12
N ASN A 119 -11.42 -9.59 14.51
CA ASN A 119 -10.54 -9.37 15.66
C ASN A 119 -11.20 -9.85 16.96
N ALA A 120 -12.47 -9.49 17.19
CA ALA A 120 -13.22 -9.93 18.37
C ALA A 120 -13.37 -11.45 18.41
N GLU A 121 -13.77 -12.06 17.29
CA GLU A 121 -13.91 -13.51 17.15
C GLU A 121 -12.60 -14.24 17.43
N GLN A 122 -11.47 -13.78 16.87
CA GLN A 122 -10.17 -14.42 17.10
C GLN A 122 -9.72 -14.31 18.55
N ILE A 123 -9.97 -13.18 19.23
CA ILE A 123 -9.67 -13.04 20.67
C ILE A 123 -10.48 -14.06 21.48
N VAL A 124 -11.78 -14.19 21.21
CA VAL A 124 -12.64 -15.18 21.88
C VAL A 124 -12.15 -16.60 21.63
N GLN A 125 -11.84 -16.95 20.38
CA GLN A 125 -11.29 -18.27 20.02
C GLN A 125 -10.01 -18.58 20.81
N ILE A 126 -9.09 -17.62 20.90
CA ILE A 126 -7.84 -17.77 21.65
C ILE A 126 -8.11 -18.09 23.13
N PHE A 127 -9.04 -17.38 23.79
CA PHE A 127 -9.38 -17.63 25.19
C PHE A 127 -10.18 -18.91 25.42
N GLN A 128 -10.87 -19.41 24.40
CA GLN A 128 -11.46 -20.76 24.40
C GLN A 128 -10.41 -21.87 24.21
N GLY A 129 -9.14 -21.51 24.11
CA GLY A 129 -8.05 -22.44 23.88
C GLY A 129 -7.98 -22.94 22.44
N GLN A 130 -8.59 -22.26 21.47
CA GLN A 130 -8.50 -22.61 20.07
C GLN A 130 -7.27 -21.94 19.42
N ARG A 131 -6.74 -22.58 18.37
CA ARG A 131 -5.68 -21.98 17.56
C ARG A 131 -6.29 -21.01 16.55
N PRO A 132 -5.91 -19.72 16.54
CA PRO A 132 -6.51 -18.75 15.64
C PRO A 132 -6.13 -19.06 14.18
N PRO A 133 -7.05 -18.87 13.22
CA PRO A 133 -6.91 -19.37 11.85
C PRO A 133 -5.93 -18.58 10.97
N ARG A 134 -5.46 -17.40 11.39
CA ARG A 134 -4.65 -16.47 10.57
C ARG A 134 -3.41 -15.97 11.31
N LEU A 135 -2.63 -16.88 11.89
CA LEU A 135 -1.36 -16.53 12.54
C LEU A 135 -0.33 -16.05 11.52
N VAL A 136 0.08 -14.78 11.63
CA VAL A 136 1.14 -14.19 10.79
C VAL A 136 2.52 -14.75 11.14
N ASN A 137 2.74 -15.06 12.42
CA ASN A 137 4.00 -15.60 12.95
C ASN A 137 3.78 -16.98 13.63
N PRO A 138 3.57 -18.06 12.86
CA PRO A 138 3.25 -19.39 13.41
C PRO A 138 4.25 -19.90 14.46
N ALA A 139 5.53 -19.52 14.37
CA ALA A 139 6.56 -19.89 15.34
C ALA A 139 6.32 -19.33 16.76
N ALA A 140 5.53 -18.27 16.90
CA ALA A 140 5.14 -17.73 18.20
C ALA A 140 4.13 -18.61 18.94
N TRP A 141 3.46 -19.55 18.24
CA TRP A 141 2.43 -20.39 18.81
C TRP A 141 2.92 -21.21 20.01
N GLU A 142 4.12 -21.78 19.93
CA GLU A 142 4.67 -22.59 21.03
C GLU A 142 4.85 -21.78 22.31
N HIS A 143 5.40 -20.56 22.19
CA HIS A 143 5.58 -19.65 23.31
C HIS A 143 4.24 -19.19 23.89
N PHE A 144 3.27 -18.91 23.03
CA PHE A 144 1.91 -18.56 23.44
C PHE A 144 1.23 -19.72 24.20
N ALA A 145 1.28 -20.93 23.65
CA ALA A 145 0.64 -22.12 24.24
C ALA A 145 1.24 -22.49 25.60
N ALA A 146 2.56 -22.33 25.78
CA ALA A 146 3.22 -22.53 27.07
C ALA A 146 2.69 -21.54 28.12
N ARG A 147 2.67 -20.24 27.80
CA ARG A 147 2.14 -19.20 28.71
C ARG A 147 0.65 -19.38 29.00
N PHE A 148 -0.13 -19.77 28.00
CA PHE A 148 -1.55 -20.06 28.17
C PHE A 148 -1.77 -21.22 29.15
N THR A 149 -0.97 -22.30 29.03
CA THR A 149 -1.06 -23.47 29.91
C THR A 149 -0.74 -23.10 31.36
N GLU A 150 0.28 -22.25 31.58
CA GLU A 150 0.62 -21.75 32.90
C GLU A 150 -0.52 -20.94 33.53
N ILE A 151 -1.21 -20.10 32.75
CA ILE A 151 -2.28 -19.22 33.24
C ILE A 151 -3.60 -19.97 33.44
N PHE A 152 -3.98 -20.83 32.49
CA PHE A 152 -5.32 -21.42 32.41
C PHE A 152 -5.37 -22.91 32.78
N GLY A 153 -4.22 -23.55 32.99
CA GLY A 153 -4.13 -24.94 33.44
C GLY A 153 -4.35 -26.00 32.36
N PHE A 154 -4.49 -25.61 31.09
CA PHE A 154 -4.59 -26.55 29.95
C PHE A 154 -3.93 -25.98 28.70
N ARG A 155 -3.54 -26.85 27.77
CA ARG A 155 -2.85 -26.45 26.53
C ARG A 155 -3.85 -26.08 25.44
N PRO A 156 -3.73 -24.90 24.79
CA PRO A 156 -4.61 -24.51 23.71
C PRO A 156 -4.21 -25.21 22.39
N GLY A 157 -5.18 -25.40 21.49
CA GLY A 157 -5.01 -26.03 20.18
C GLY A 157 -4.91 -27.56 20.23
N ALA A 158 -5.29 -28.17 21.36
CA ALA A 158 -5.54 -29.61 21.47
C ALA A 158 -6.85 -30.01 20.77
#